data_AF-A0A2X1QT05-F1
#
_entry.id   AF-A0A2X1QT05-F1
#
_cell.length_a   1.000
_cell.length_b   1.000
_cell.length_c   1.000
_cell.angle_alpha   90.00
_cell.angle_beta   90.00
_cell.angle_gamma   90.00
#
_symmetry.space_group_name_H-M   'P 1'
#
loop_
_entity.id
_entity.type
_entity.pdbx_description
1 polymer ?
#
loop_
_entity_poly.entity_id
_entity_poly.type
_entity_poly.pdbx_seq_one_letter_code
_entity_poly.pdbx_strand_id
1 'polypeptide(L)'
;MAQVTGLQRFLHVGTAMSCSPEPDSLVAESAEFRERAEHLVEYTHSKSTIEQLMQQQCPTLPLVIARPSIVVGHTHHGCRPSSSISGCSAWG
;
A
#
# COMPACT_ATOMS: atom_id res chain seq x y z
N MET A 1 -21.04 -6.13 4.10
CA MET A 1 -20.75 -4.69 3.91
C MET A 1 -21.92 -4.03 3.19
N ALA A 2 -22.20 -2.76 3.46
CA ALA A 2 -23.35 -2.07 2.86
C ALA A 2 -23.14 -1.90 1.34
N GLN A 3 -24.16 -2.21 0.54
CA GLN A 3 -24.19 -1.92 -0.89
C GLN A 3 -24.41 -0.42 -1.06
N VAL A 4 -23.38 0.30 -1.52
CA VAL A 4 -23.44 1.75 -1.75
C VAL A 4 -23.93 2.00 -3.17
N THR A 5 -25.22 2.33 -3.32
CA THR A 5 -25.83 2.62 -4.61
C THR A 5 -25.09 3.78 -5.29
N GLY A 6 -24.56 3.55 -6.49
CA GLY A 6 -23.83 4.55 -7.28
C GLY A 6 -22.31 4.59 -7.04
N LEU A 7 -21.74 3.72 -6.21
CA LEU A 7 -20.28 3.61 -6.07
C LEU A 7 -19.66 3.12 -7.38
N GLN A 8 -18.84 3.97 -8.02
CA GLN A 8 -18.23 3.65 -9.32
C GLN A 8 -16.87 2.97 -9.20
N ARG A 9 -16.06 3.40 -8.24
CA ARG A 9 -14.69 2.92 -8.02
C ARG A 9 -14.34 3.04 -6.54
N PHE A 10 -13.69 2.04 -6.00
CA PHE A 10 -13.13 2.05 -4.66
C PHE A 10 -11.60 1.92 -4.77
N LEU A 11 -10.88 3.00 -4.43
CA LEU A 11 -9.42 3.01 -4.45
C LEU A 11 -8.88 2.66 -3.06
N HIS A 12 -8.24 1.50 -2.94
CA HIS A 12 -7.46 1.15 -1.76
C HIS A 12 -5.99 1.53 -1.97
N VAL A 13 -5.45 2.32 -1.05
CA VAL A 13 -4.01 2.66 -1.03
C VAL A 13 -3.31 1.76 -0.04
N GLY A 14 -2.59 0.78 -0.58
CA GLY A 14 -1.75 -0.19 0.13
C GLY A 14 -0.30 0.26 0.22
N THR A 15 0.61 -0.71 0.17
CA THR A 15 2.06 -0.48 0.10
C THR A 15 2.72 -1.58 -0.73
N ALA A 16 3.75 -1.25 -1.51
CA ALA A 16 4.52 -2.26 -2.25
C ALA A 16 5.11 -3.34 -1.30
N MET A 17 5.39 -2.98 -0.05
CA MET A 17 5.88 -3.90 0.99
C MET A 17 4.89 -5.02 1.32
N SER A 18 3.59 -4.88 0.99
CA SER A 18 2.61 -5.94 1.18
C SER A 18 2.90 -7.18 0.31
N CYS A 19 3.73 -7.05 -0.74
CA CYS A 19 4.15 -8.18 -1.57
C CYS A 19 5.33 -8.98 -0.96
N SER A 20 5.90 -8.52 0.16
CA SER A 20 7.11 -9.08 0.78
C SER A 20 8.23 -9.35 -0.24
N PRO A 21 8.70 -8.32 -0.97
CA PRO A 21 9.80 -8.50 -1.93
C PRO A 21 11.07 -8.94 -1.22
N GLU A 22 11.86 -9.75 -1.91
CA GLU A 22 13.26 -9.97 -1.53
C GLU A 22 14.05 -8.66 -1.65
N PRO A 23 15.11 -8.44 -0.85
CA PRO A 23 16.03 -7.33 -1.06
C PRO A 23 16.53 -7.30 -2.52
N ASP A 24 16.66 -6.09 -3.07
CA ASP A 24 17.10 -5.84 -4.46
C ASP A 24 16.24 -6.48 -5.57
N SER A 25 15.01 -6.90 -5.25
CA SER A 25 14.06 -7.43 -6.22
C SER A 25 13.03 -6.39 -6.69
N LEU A 26 12.52 -6.58 -7.92
CA LEU A 26 11.41 -5.82 -8.45
C LEU A 26 10.08 -6.53 -8.16
N VAL A 27 9.05 -5.75 -7.82
CA VAL A 27 7.69 -6.24 -7.61
C VAL A 27 6.87 -5.99 -8.87
N ALA A 28 6.32 -7.05 -9.46
CA ALA A 28 5.33 -6.93 -10.53
C ALA A 28 3.94 -6.58 -9.96
N GLU A 29 3.10 -5.87 -10.72
CA GLU A 29 1.73 -5.56 -10.28
C GLU A 29 0.87 -6.82 -10.10
N SER A 30 1.17 -7.87 -10.86
CA SER A 30 0.56 -9.19 -10.73
C SER A 30 1.14 -10.03 -9.60
N ALA A 31 2.10 -9.51 -8.83
CA ALA A 31 2.72 -10.26 -7.75
C ALA A 31 1.67 -10.60 -6.68
N GLU A 32 1.57 -11.89 -6.39
CA GLU A 32 0.71 -12.42 -5.34
C GLU A 32 1.30 -12.13 -3.97
N PHE A 33 0.44 -12.08 -2.96
CA PHE A 33 0.87 -11.93 -1.58
C PHE A 33 1.63 -13.18 -1.14
N ARG A 34 2.86 -13.01 -0.66
CA ARG A 34 3.52 -14.03 0.15
C ARG A 34 2.97 -13.95 1.57
N GLU A 35 2.29 -15.01 2.01
CA GLU A 35 1.89 -15.17 3.41
C GLU A 35 3.16 -15.24 4.28
N ARG A 36 3.39 -14.18 5.05
CA ARG A 36 4.38 -14.07 6.12
C ARG A 36 5.85 -13.99 5.65
N ALA A 37 6.31 -12.76 5.45
CA ALA A 37 7.68 -12.45 5.84
C ALA A 37 7.70 -12.17 7.35
N GLU A 38 8.51 -12.90 8.10
CA GLU A 38 8.64 -12.84 9.57
C GLU A 38 9.12 -11.48 10.12
N HIS A 39 9.38 -10.51 9.25
CA HIS A 39 9.86 -9.16 9.58
C HIS A 39 8.92 -8.02 9.16
N LEU A 40 7.66 -8.32 8.83
CA LEU A 40 6.70 -7.27 8.50
C LEU A 40 6.21 -6.56 9.76
N VAL A 41 6.49 -5.25 9.85
CA VAL A 41 5.90 -4.34 10.82
C VAL A 41 4.37 -4.47 10.77
N GLU A 42 3.70 -4.40 11.91
CA GLU A 42 2.24 -4.56 12.08
C GLU A 42 1.41 -3.75 11.06
N TYR A 43 1.90 -2.56 10.68
CA TYR A 43 1.34 -1.74 9.62
C TYR A 43 1.23 -2.46 8.27
N THR A 44 2.29 -3.13 7.82
CA THR A 44 2.31 -3.83 6.53
C THR A 44 1.40 -5.05 6.54
N HIS A 45 1.36 -5.77 7.67
CA HIS A 45 0.46 -6.91 7.86
C HIS A 45 -1.02 -6.46 7.80
N SER A 46 -1.35 -5.34 8.43
CA SER A 46 -2.71 -4.76 8.36
C SER A 46 -3.11 -4.40 6.93
N LYS A 47 -2.19 -3.81 6.15
CA LYS A 47 -2.41 -3.46 4.73
C LYS A 47 -2.59 -4.69 3.83
N SER A 48 -1.76 -5.73 3.98
CA SER A 48 -1.94 -6.96 3.19
C SER A 48 -3.23 -7.69 3.54
N THR A 49 -3.57 -7.75 4.83
CA THR A 49 -4.77 -8.43 5.32
C THR A 49 -6.04 -7.80 4.73
N ILE A 50 -6.15 -6.48 4.73
CA ILE A 50 -7.35 -5.82 4.19
C ILE A 50 -7.47 -6.00 2.67
N GLU A 51 -6.36 -6.00 1.93
CA GLU A 51 -6.37 -6.28 0.49
C GLU A 51 -6.91 -7.70 0.21
N GLN A 52 -6.44 -8.71 0.95
CA GLN A 52 -6.95 -10.07 0.85
C GLN A 52 -8.44 -10.16 1.22
N LEU A 53 -8.85 -9.53 2.32
CA LEU A 53 -10.25 -9.54 2.76
C LEU A 53 -11.18 -8.84 1.75
N MET A 54 -10.77 -7.71 1.17
CA MET A 54 -11.58 -7.04 0.15
C MET A 54 -11.73 -7.90 -1.11
N GLN A 55 -10.67 -8.57 -1.55
CA GLN A 55 -10.72 -9.46 -2.72
C GLN A 55 -11.62 -10.69 -2.46
N GLN A 56 -11.51 -11.29 -1.28
CA GLN A 56 -12.25 -12.52 -0.92
C GLN A 56 -13.71 -12.24 -0.54
N GLN A 57 -13.97 -11.19 0.24
CA GLN A 57 -15.28 -10.91 0.83
C GLN A 57 -16.11 -9.94 0.00
N CYS A 58 -15.48 -9.16 -0.88
CA CYS A 58 -16.16 -8.14 -1.70
C CYS A 58 -15.83 -8.27 -3.20
N PRO A 59 -16.10 -9.43 -3.83
CA PRO A 59 -15.73 -9.67 -5.23
C PRO A 59 -16.45 -8.74 -6.23
N THR A 60 -17.58 -8.14 -5.84
CA THR A 60 -18.35 -7.21 -6.66
C THR A 60 -17.99 -5.74 -6.44
N LEU A 61 -17.06 -5.45 -5.52
CA LEU A 61 -16.58 -4.10 -5.29
C LEU A 61 -15.78 -3.65 -6.53
N PRO A 62 -16.02 -2.45 -7.10
CA PRO A 62 -15.23 -1.92 -8.20
C PRO A 62 -13.85 -1.44 -7.68
N LEU A 63 -13.04 -2.41 -7.24
CA LEU A 63 -11.82 -2.21 -6.48
C LEU A 63 -10.64 -1.89 -7.40
N VAL A 64 -9.88 -0.85 -7.04
CA VAL A 64 -8.56 -0.56 -7.56
C VAL A 64 -7.60 -0.51 -6.38
N ILE A 65 -6.48 -1.23 -6.46
CA ILE A 65 -5.45 -1.23 -5.43
C ILE A 65 -4.23 -0.48 -5.97
N ALA A 66 -3.82 0.58 -5.28
CA ALA A 66 -2.56 1.27 -5.53
C ALA A 66 -1.56 0.88 -4.44
N ARG A 67 -0.43 0.27 -4.84
CA ARG A 67 0.67 -0.12 -3.94
C ARG A 67 1.89 0.78 -4.16
N PRO A 68 1.90 2.02 -3.63
CA PRO A 68 3.04 2.90 -3.77
C PRO A 68 4.29 2.29 -3.11
N SER A 69 5.46 2.64 -3.65
CA SER A 69 6.73 2.51 -2.94
C SER A 69 6.83 3.55 -1.82
N ILE A 70 8.02 3.75 -1.24
CA ILE A 70 8.26 4.83 -0.29
C ILE A 70 7.83 6.16 -0.92
N VAL A 71 6.89 6.84 -0.26
CA VAL A 71 6.45 8.18 -0.65
C VAL A 71 7.37 9.19 0.01
N VAL A 72 8.02 10.00 -0.83
CA VAL A 72 8.90 11.09 -0.41
C VAL A 72 8.29 12.45 -0.77
N GLY A 73 8.99 13.53 -0.40
CA GLY A 73 8.54 14.89 -0.69
C GLY A 73 8.33 15.20 -2.16
N HIS A 74 7.58 16.28 -2.41
CA HIS A 74 7.32 16.74 -3.76
C HIS A 74 8.63 17.21 -4.43
N THR A 75 8.88 16.75 -5.65
CA THR A 75 10.14 17.03 -6.38
C THR A 75 10.48 18.51 -6.49
N HIS A 76 9.48 19.37 -6.73
CA HIS A 76 9.69 20.82 -6.91
C HIS A 76 9.44 21.66 -5.65
N HIS A 77 8.71 21.14 -4.67
CA HIS A 77 8.22 21.92 -3.53
C HIS A 77 8.73 21.39 -2.19
N GLY A 78 9.51 20.31 -2.22
CA GLY A 78 9.97 19.58 -1.05
C GLY A 78 8.80 19.01 -0.26
N CYS A 79 9.04 18.79 1.03
CA CYS A 79 8.00 18.44 1.98
C CYS A 79 8.32 19.07 3.33
N ARG A 80 7.28 19.34 4.11
CA ARG A 80 7.45 19.53 5.55
C ARG A 80 7.76 18.16 6.18
N PRO A 81 8.72 18.08 7.12
CA PRO A 81 9.02 16.83 7.80
C PRO A 81 7.75 16.28 8.47
N SER A 82 7.42 15.04 8.12
CA SER A 82 6.34 14.27 8.73
C SER A 82 6.92 13.37 9.83
N SER A 83 6.17 13.19 10.91
CA SER A 83 6.54 12.27 12.01
C SER A 83 6.53 10.79 11.61
N SER A 84 6.07 10.44 10.41
CA SER A 84 5.96 9.05 9.95
C SER A 84 7.22 8.50 9.28
N ILE A 85 8.17 9.36 8.89
CA ILE A 85 9.45 8.95 8.30
C ILE A 85 10.55 9.92 8.77
N SER A 86 11.31 9.51 9.78
CA SER A 86 12.48 10.26 10.26
C SER A 86 13.59 10.20 9.21
N GLY A 87 13.52 11.05 8.19
CA GLY A 87 14.51 11.03 7.11
C GLY A 87 14.43 12.16 6.08
N CYS A 88 13.42 13.03 6.10
CA CYS A 88 13.42 14.25 5.27
C CYS A 88 14.11 15.40 6.01
N SER A 89 15.44 15.30 6.14
CA SER A 89 16.28 16.49 6.26
C SER A 89 16.10 17.28 4.97
N ALA A 90 15.57 18.50 5.07
CA ALA A 90 15.49 19.42 3.95
C ALA A 90 16.88 19.51 3.29
N TRP A 91 16.97 19.19 2.01
CA TRP A 91 18.14 19.51 1.20
C TRP A 91 18.30 21.03 1.23
N GLY A 92 19.29 21.50 1.97
CA GLY A 92 19.81 22.87 1.93
C GLY A 92 20.99 22.95 0.97
#